data_AF-K9XNA2-F1
#
_entry.id   AF-K9XNA2-F1
#
_cell.length_a   1.000
_cell.length_b   1.000
_cell.length_c   1.000
_cell.angle_alpha   90.00
_cell.angle_beta   90.00
_cell.angle_gamma   90.00
#
_symmetry.space_group_name_H-M   'P 1'
#
loop_
_entity.id
_entity.type
_entity.pdbx_description
1 polymer ?
#
loop_
_entity_poly.entity_id
_entity_poly.type
_entity_poly.pdbx_seq_one_letter_code
_entity_poly.pdbx_strand_id
1 'polypeptide(L)'
;MATATATRKSAKSTKQRKHTPALELVIPYQEKIRLMVLEVVREEAGRELSATARFSNQDFDWEEFNAQFRKDYGATSLKELMRYARIKFGLNSLDEIRERRVQHKQRRRERIANAGGFADLSDEDAGYSLEMEDLEGDKIELA
;
A
#
# COMPACT_ATOMS: atom_id res chain seq x y z
N MET A 1 -30.23 -61.93 8.18
CA MET A 1 -30.25 -60.54 7.67
C MET A 1 -29.02 -59.82 8.21
N ALA A 2 -28.08 -59.47 7.34
CA ALA A 2 -26.78 -58.88 7.72
C ALA A 2 -26.87 -57.35 7.76
N THR A 3 -26.50 -56.74 8.89
CA THR A 3 -26.44 -55.28 9.06
C THR A 3 -25.06 -54.78 8.67
N ALA A 4 -24.98 -54.00 7.59
CA ALA A 4 -23.75 -53.39 7.12
C ALA A 4 -23.35 -52.20 8.03
N THR A 5 -22.21 -52.30 8.70
CA THR A 5 -21.63 -51.22 9.49
C THR A 5 -20.81 -50.29 8.59
N ALA A 6 -21.36 -49.12 8.27
CA ALA A 6 -20.65 -48.09 7.49
C ALA A 6 -19.70 -47.30 8.39
N THR A 7 -18.40 -47.58 8.30
CA THR A 7 -17.34 -46.77 8.95
C THR A 7 -17.19 -45.43 8.24
N ARG A 8 -17.61 -44.33 8.88
CA ARG A 8 -17.36 -42.96 8.39
C ARG A 8 -15.88 -42.61 8.60
N LYS A 9 -15.14 -42.49 7.49
CA LYS A 9 -13.75 -42.01 7.48
C LYS A 9 -13.78 -40.49 7.66
N SER A 10 -13.49 -40.02 8.88
CA SER A 10 -13.31 -38.59 9.16
C SER A 10 -12.06 -38.09 8.44
N ALA A 11 -12.25 -37.26 7.42
CA ALA A 11 -11.17 -36.55 6.75
C ALA A 11 -10.58 -35.53 7.72
N LYS A 12 -9.32 -35.75 8.10
CA LYS A 12 -8.57 -34.86 8.99
C LYS A 12 -8.31 -33.56 8.21
N SER A 13 -9.05 -32.51 8.53
CA SER A 13 -8.82 -31.19 7.94
C SER A 13 -7.45 -30.70 8.41
N THR A 14 -6.48 -30.71 7.50
CA THR A 14 -5.17 -30.09 7.72
C THR A 14 -5.41 -28.59 7.78
N LYS A 15 -5.60 -28.04 8.98
CA LYS A 15 -5.63 -26.58 9.19
C LYS A 15 -4.29 -26.05 8.70
N GLN A 16 -4.27 -25.46 7.50
CA GLN A 16 -3.12 -24.72 7.02
C GLN A 16 -2.80 -23.67 8.07
N ARG A 17 -1.59 -23.74 8.63
CA ARG A 17 -1.13 -22.74 9.60
C ARG A 17 -1.12 -21.41 8.84
N LYS A 18 -1.91 -20.44 9.32
CA LYS A 18 -1.87 -19.07 8.79
C LYS A 18 -0.42 -18.60 8.87
N HIS A 19 0.20 -18.38 7.72
CA HIS A 19 1.53 -17.80 7.66
C HIS A 19 1.41 -16.34 8.09
N THR A 20 1.89 -16.01 9.29
CA THR A 20 1.98 -14.62 9.73
C THR A 20 3.33 -14.08 9.27
N PRO A 21 3.37 -13.08 8.37
CA PRO A 21 4.63 -12.49 7.91
C PRO A 21 5.37 -11.87 9.10
N ALA A 22 6.64 -12.23 9.29
CA ALA A 22 7.44 -11.72 10.40
C ALA A 22 7.50 -10.18 10.45
N LEU A 23 7.44 -9.51 9.30
CA LEU A 23 7.44 -8.04 9.20
C LEU A 23 6.20 -7.40 9.84
N GLU A 24 5.07 -8.09 9.91
CA GLU A 24 3.88 -7.57 10.58
C GLU A 24 4.06 -7.44 12.09
N LEU A 25 4.91 -8.31 12.67
CA LEU A 25 5.23 -8.35 14.09
C LEU A 25 6.32 -7.34 14.48
N VAL A 26 7.15 -6.94 13.50
CA VAL A 26 8.35 -6.11 13.75
C VAL A 26 8.08 -4.63 13.51
N ILE A 27 7.22 -4.27 12.54
CA ILE A 27 6.95 -2.87 12.20
C ILE A 27 5.73 -2.38 12.99
N PRO A 28 5.87 -1.34 13.84
CA PRO A 28 4.74 -0.80 14.58
C PRO A 28 3.72 -0.14 13.65
N TYR A 29 2.46 -0.13 14.06
CA TYR A 29 1.36 0.40 13.26
C TYR A 29 1.58 1.85 12.80
N GLN A 30 2.09 2.71 13.68
CA GLN A 30 2.42 4.10 13.35
C GLN A 30 3.46 4.22 12.22
N GLU A 31 4.42 3.31 12.18
CA GLU A 31 5.43 3.28 11.10
C GLU A 31 4.81 2.81 9.78
N LYS A 32 3.85 1.87 9.82
CA LYS A 32 3.07 1.48 8.63
C LYS A 32 2.33 2.68 8.05
N ILE A 33 1.68 3.50 8.90
CA ILE A 33 1.02 4.74 8.46
C ILE A 33 2.03 5.72 7.90
N ARG A 34 3.16 5.96 8.60
CA ARG A 34 4.21 6.87 8.13
C ARG A 34 4.70 6.50 6.74
N LEU A 35 5.01 5.24 6.51
CA LEU A 35 5.47 4.72 5.22
C LEU A 35 4.40 4.83 4.14
N MET A 36 3.12 4.61 4.48
CA MET A 36 2.00 4.80 3.56
C MET A 36 1.89 6.26 3.10
N VAL A 37 1.92 7.22 4.03
CA VAL A 37 1.84 8.65 3.70
C VAL A 37 3.07 9.07 2.89
N LEU A 38 4.27 8.61 3.27
CA LEU A 38 5.52 8.86 2.55
C LEU A 38 5.43 8.38 1.09
N GLU A 39 4.89 7.18 0.87
CA GLU A 39 4.69 6.60 -0.47
C GLU A 39 3.78 7.48 -1.33
N VAL A 40 2.64 7.91 -0.78
CA VAL A 40 1.66 8.74 -1.50
C VAL A 40 2.24 10.11 -1.84
N VAL A 41 2.89 10.78 -0.87
CA VAL A 41 3.53 12.08 -1.08
C VAL A 41 4.61 12.00 -2.16
N ARG A 42 5.42 10.94 -2.15
CA ARG A 42 6.45 10.71 -3.18
C ARG A 42 5.85 10.59 -4.57
N GLU A 43 4.81 9.78 -4.71
CA GLU A 43 4.17 9.52 -6.00
C GLU A 43 3.45 10.77 -6.53
N GLU A 44 2.76 11.54 -5.68
CA GLU A 44 2.13 12.80 -6.07
C GLU A 44 3.17 13.84 -6.51
N ALA A 45 4.22 14.05 -5.70
CA ALA A 45 5.29 14.99 -6.03
C ALA A 45 5.98 14.63 -7.35
N GLY A 46 6.32 13.35 -7.54
CA GLY A 46 6.95 12.89 -8.78
C GLY A 46 6.02 13.07 -9.99
N ARG A 47 4.70 12.86 -9.82
CA ARG A 47 3.73 13.05 -10.90
C ARG A 47 3.63 14.50 -11.32
N GLU A 48 3.52 15.42 -10.37
CA GLU A 48 3.49 16.86 -10.67
C GLU A 48 4.77 17.28 -11.41
N LEU A 49 5.95 16.92 -10.89
CA LEU A 49 7.22 17.27 -11.52
C LEU A 49 7.37 16.64 -12.91
N SER A 50 6.98 15.38 -13.07
CA SER A 50 6.99 14.71 -14.38
C SER A 50 6.04 15.37 -15.37
N ALA A 51 4.89 15.88 -14.92
CA ALA A 51 3.96 16.61 -15.76
C ALA A 51 4.55 17.95 -16.17
N THR A 52 5.12 18.71 -15.23
CA THR A 52 5.79 19.98 -15.50
C THR A 52 6.96 19.83 -16.49
N ALA A 53 7.78 18.78 -16.33
CA ALA A 53 8.88 18.47 -17.25
C ALA A 53 8.35 18.21 -18.67
N ARG A 54 7.29 17.40 -18.80
CA ARG A 54 6.64 17.13 -20.09
C ARG A 54 6.12 18.41 -20.76
N PHE A 55 5.49 19.31 -20.01
CA PHE A 55 5.02 20.59 -20.54
C PHE A 55 6.18 21.51 -20.97
N SER A 56 7.33 21.38 -20.32
CA SER A 56 8.54 22.16 -20.60
C SER A 56 9.46 21.49 -21.62
N ASN A 57 9.03 20.36 -22.20
CA ASN A 57 9.81 19.53 -23.12
C ASN A 57 11.19 19.10 -22.53
N GLN A 58 11.21 18.85 -21.23
CA GLN A 58 12.34 18.32 -20.47
C GLN A 58 12.09 16.86 -20.09
N ASP A 59 13.17 16.10 -19.92
CA ASP A 59 13.11 14.74 -19.40
C ASP A 59 12.97 14.74 -17.88
N PHE A 60 12.24 13.75 -17.37
CA PHE A 60 12.08 13.53 -15.93
C PHE A 60 12.55 12.13 -15.56
N ASP A 61 13.63 12.06 -14.80
CA ASP A 61 14.17 10.81 -14.28
C ASP A 61 13.50 10.42 -12.96
N TRP A 62 12.70 9.37 -13.02
CA TRP A 62 12.03 8.80 -11.85
C TRP A 62 13.00 8.15 -10.86
N GLU A 63 14.08 7.56 -11.33
CA GLU A 63 15.06 6.87 -10.49
C GLU A 63 15.83 7.88 -9.64
N GLU A 64 16.35 8.92 -10.29
CA GLU A 64 17.06 10.02 -9.62
C GLU A 64 16.13 10.72 -8.61
N PHE A 65 14.92 11.08 -9.03
CA PHE A 65 13.92 11.67 -8.14
C PHE A 65 13.66 10.78 -6.91
N ASN A 66 13.49 9.47 -7.10
CA ASN A 66 13.22 8.55 -6.01
C ASN A 66 14.41 8.38 -5.05
N ALA A 67 15.63 8.46 -5.55
CA ALA A 67 16.83 8.44 -4.72
C ALA A 67 16.93 9.72 -3.87
N GLN A 68 16.76 10.89 -4.50
CA GLN A 68 16.82 12.18 -3.83
C GLN A 68 15.68 12.34 -2.81
N PHE A 69 14.44 11.98 -3.20
CA PHE A 69 13.29 12.04 -2.30
C PHE A 69 13.50 11.16 -1.05
N ARG A 70 14.04 9.95 -1.20
CA ARG A 70 14.34 9.07 -0.06
C ARG A 70 15.42 9.64 0.85
N LYS A 71 16.43 10.30 0.28
CA LYS A 71 17.48 10.97 1.04
C LYS A 71 16.93 12.15 1.85
N ASP A 72 16.05 12.94 1.25
CA ASP A 72 15.55 14.17 1.85
C ASP A 72 14.41 13.93 2.85
N TYR A 73 13.52 12.98 2.53
CA TYR A 73 12.26 12.78 3.28
C TYR A 73 12.13 11.40 3.95
N GLY A 74 13.10 10.49 3.76
CA GLY A 74 13.00 9.11 4.28
C GLY A 74 12.86 9.03 5.80
N ALA A 75 13.47 9.97 6.53
CA ALA A 75 13.41 10.08 7.99
C ALA A 75 12.33 11.04 8.52
N THR A 76 11.53 11.65 7.64
CA THR A 76 10.52 12.65 8.02
C THR A 76 9.41 12.02 8.87
N SER A 77 8.94 12.77 9.87
CA SER A 77 7.90 12.33 10.79
C SER A 77 6.52 12.23 10.12
N LEU A 78 5.62 11.41 10.67
CA LEU A 78 4.25 11.30 10.16
C LEU A 78 3.52 12.66 10.17
N LYS A 79 3.69 13.46 11.23
CA LYS A 79 3.07 14.78 11.38
C LYS A 79 3.47 15.74 10.24
N GLU A 80 4.75 15.75 9.88
CA GLU A 80 5.25 16.57 8.77
C GLU A 80 4.79 16.06 7.41
N LEU A 81 4.79 14.74 7.21
CA LEU A 81 4.27 14.14 5.98
C LEU A 81 2.79 14.46 5.76
N MET A 82 1.96 14.37 6.82
CA MET A 82 0.56 14.78 6.78
C MET A 82 0.41 16.27 6.44
N ARG A 83 1.28 17.13 6.99
CA ARG A 83 1.30 18.56 6.67
C ARG A 83 1.63 18.80 5.19
N TYR A 84 2.61 18.10 4.62
CA TYR A 84 2.92 18.21 3.19
C TYR A 84 1.75 17.72 2.32
N ALA A 85 1.16 16.58 2.67
CA ALA A 85 0.01 16.03 1.97
C ALA A 85 -1.15 17.02 1.91
N ARG A 86 -1.43 17.70 3.04
CA ARG A 86 -2.46 18.73 3.14
C ARG A 86 -2.13 19.98 2.33
N ILE A 87 -0.95 20.56 2.53
CA ILE A 87 -0.60 21.87 1.94
C ILE A 87 -0.36 21.77 0.43
N LYS A 88 0.25 20.67 -0.04
CA LYS A 88 0.63 20.50 -1.45
C LYS A 88 -0.44 19.82 -2.27
N PHE A 89 -1.10 18.81 -1.74
CA PHE A 89 -2.00 17.94 -2.50
C PHE A 89 -3.47 17.99 -2.03
N GLY A 90 -3.77 18.83 -1.03
CA GLY A 90 -5.12 18.97 -0.50
C GLY A 90 -5.65 17.75 0.26
N LEU A 91 -4.78 16.82 0.65
CA LEU A 91 -5.16 15.60 1.37
C LEU A 91 -5.20 15.89 2.88
N ASN A 92 -6.40 16.05 3.43
CA ASN A 92 -6.63 16.52 4.80
C ASN A 92 -6.70 15.39 5.82
N SER A 93 -6.98 14.16 5.38
CA SER A 93 -7.21 13.02 6.27
C SER A 93 -6.44 11.77 5.81
N LEU A 94 -6.27 10.82 6.73
CA LEU A 94 -5.69 9.52 6.40
C LEU A 94 -6.56 8.72 5.44
N ASP A 95 -7.88 8.89 5.47
CA ASP A 95 -8.79 8.19 4.57
C ASP A 95 -8.65 8.67 3.13
N GLU A 96 -8.52 9.99 2.92
CA GLU A 96 -8.21 10.55 1.59
C GLU A 96 -6.86 10.04 1.06
N ILE A 97 -5.86 9.90 1.93
CA ILE A 97 -4.55 9.35 1.57
C ILE A 97 -4.66 7.86 1.21
N ARG A 98 -5.44 7.08 1.96
CA ARG A 98 -5.69 5.67 1.66
C ARG A 98 -6.37 5.51 0.30
N GLU A 99 -7.42 6.28 0.05
CA GLU A 99 -8.12 6.28 -1.24
C GLU A 99 -7.14 6.63 -2.37
N ARG A 100 -6.30 7.66 -2.17
CA ARG A 100 -5.31 8.06 -3.17
C ARG A 100 -4.31 6.95 -3.48
N ARG A 101 -3.86 6.23 -2.45
CA ARG A 101 -2.97 5.06 -2.61
C ARG A 101 -3.63 3.97 -3.45
N VAL A 102 -4.90 3.68 -3.24
CA VAL A 102 -5.67 2.72 -4.06
C VAL A 102 -5.68 3.17 -5.52
N GLN A 103 -5.95 4.45 -5.78
CA GLN A 103 -5.92 5.01 -7.14
C GLN A 103 -4.54 4.90 -7.79
N HIS A 104 -3.45 5.10 -7.04
CA HIS A 104 -2.08 4.92 -7.54
C HIS A 104 -1.81 3.47 -7.93
N LYS A 105 -2.20 2.51 -7.08
CA LYS A 105 -2.09 1.08 -7.37
C LYS A 105 -2.88 0.70 -8.61
N GLN A 106 -4.13 1.17 -8.72
CA GLN A 106 -4.99 0.92 -9.87
C GLN A 106 -4.37 1.45 -11.18
N ARG A 107 -3.89 2.70 -11.18
CA ARG A 107 -3.19 3.27 -12.35
C ARG A 107 -1.91 2.51 -12.70
N ARG A 108 -1.21 1.94 -11.72
CA ARG A 108 -0.03 1.09 -11.97
C ARG A 108 -0.45 -0.23 -12.64
N ARG A 109 -1.51 -0.88 -12.15
CA ARG A 109 -2.07 -2.10 -12.74
C ARG A 109 -2.51 -1.87 -14.19
N GLU A 110 -3.23 -0.79 -14.45
CA GLU A 110 -3.68 -0.42 -15.80
C GLU A 110 -2.50 -0.20 -16.77
N ARG A 111 -1.42 0.46 -16.32
CA ARG A 111 -0.22 0.63 -17.16
C ARG A 111 0.44 -0.71 -17.51
N ILE A 112 0.53 -1.63 -16.56
CA ILE A 112 1.13 -2.96 -16.80
C ILE A 112 0.25 -3.78 -17.75
N ALA A 113 -1.06 -3.77 -17.52
CA ALA A 113 -2.03 -4.44 -18.39
C ALA A 113 -1.97 -3.89 -19.84
N ASN A 114 -1.94 -2.56 -19.99
CA ASN A 114 -1.84 -1.91 -21.30
C ASN A 114 -0.49 -2.13 -22.00
N ALA A 115 0.58 -2.38 -21.25
CA ALA A 115 1.90 -2.71 -21.80
C ALA A 115 2.02 -4.19 -22.26
N GLY A 116 0.92 -4.96 -22.21
CA GLY A 116 0.90 -6.36 -22.65
C GLY A 116 1.59 -7.34 -21.69
N GLY A 117 1.94 -6.89 -20.48
CA GLY A 117 2.56 -7.74 -19.46
C GLY A 117 1.51 -8.56 -18.72
N PHE A 118 1.46 -9.87 -18.98
CA PHE A 118 0.88 -10.85 -18.05
C PHE A 118 1.83 -11.01 -16.85
N ALA A 119 1.82 -10.05 -15.94
CA ALA A 119 2.35 -10.29 -14.61
C ALA A 119 1.25 -11.02 -13.82
N ASP A 120 1.52 -12.26 -13.45
CA ASP A 120 0.80 -12.97 -12.39
C ASP A 120 0.97 -12.15 -11.11
N LEU A 121 0.12 -11.14 -10.95
CA LEU A 121 -0.06 -10.42 -9.70
C LEU A 121 -0.89 -11.33 -8.81
N SER A 122 -0.31 -12.47 -8.40
CA SER A 122 -0.86 -13.24 -7.29
C SER A 122 -1.13 -12.27 -6.15
N ASP A 123 -2.27 -12.46 -5.49
CA ASP A 123 -2.77 -11.70 -4.34
C ASP A 123 -1.76 -11.55 -3.18
N GLU A 124 -0.52 -11.99 -3.31
CA GLU A 124 0.56 -11.80 -2.33
C GLU A 124 1.03 -10.33 -2.22
N ASP A 125 0.89 -9.48 -3.25
CA ASP A 125 0.98 -8.00 -3.08
C ASP A 125 -0.38 -7.37 -2.68
N ALA A 126 -1.45 -8.19 -2.70
CA ALA A 126 -2.71 -7.93 -2.03
C ALA A 126 -2.73 -8.47 -0.58
N GLY A 127 -1.58 -8.89 -0.04
CA GLY A 127 -1.39 -9.15 1.39
C GLY A 127 -1.52 -7.91 2.28
N TYR A 128 -1.73 -6.73 1.68
CA TYR A 128 -2.27 -5.56 2.34
C TYR A 128 -3.61 -5.17 1.70
N SER A 129 -4.52 -6.13 1.52
CA SER A 129 -5.88 -5.93 1.99
C SER A 129 -5.76 -5.74 3.49
N LEU A 130 -5.37 -4.53 3.90
CA LEU A 130 -5.79 -4.02 5.20
C LEU A 130 -7.30 -3.98 5.00
N GLU A 131 -7.97 -5.09 5.31
CA GLU A 131 -9.41 -5.18 5.30
C GLU A 131 -9.86 -3.89 5.97
N MET A 132 -10.68 -3.11 5.26
CA MET A 132 -11.23 -1.86 5.80
C MET A 132 -11.97 -2.08 7.13
N GLU A 133 -12.12 -3.33 7.56
CA GLU A 133 -12.72 -3.81 8.79
C GLU A 133 -11.83 -3.65 10.05
N ASP A 134 -10.49 -3.60 9.95
CA ASP A 134 -9.62 -3.52 11.15
C ASP A 134 -9.19 -2.08 11.52
N LEU A 135 -9.78 -1.07 10.88
CA LEU A 135 -9.40 0.34 11.05
C LEU A 135 -10.39 1.17 11.88
N GLU A 136 -11.46 0.57 12.41
CA GLU A 136 -12.30 1.16 13.44
C GLU A 136 -11.72 0.91 14.83
N GLY A 137 -10.68 1.65 15.21
CA GLY A 137 -10.11 1.44 16.54
C GLY A 137 -8.84 2.21 16.82
N ASP A 138 -8.87 3.53 16.68
CA ASP A 138 -8.41 4.44 17.73
C ASP A 138 -8.33 5.85 17.17
N LYS A 139 -8.98 6.77 17.87
CA LYS A 139 -8.85 8.21 17.62
C LYS A 139 -7.39 8.58 17.77
N ILE A 140 -6.70 8.79 16.66
CA ILE A 140 -5.36 9.40 16.68
C ILE A 140 -5.57 10.86 17.07
N GLU A 141 -5.42 11.17 18.35
CA GLU A 141 -5.32 12.56 18.80
C GLU A 141 -3.99 13.13 18.27
N LEU A 142 -4.11 13.92 17.20
CA LEU A 142 -3.02 14.78 16.74
C LEU A 142 -2.91 15.96 17.71
N ALA A 143 -2.11 15.79 18.76
CA ALA A 143 -1.62 16.88 19.59
C ALA A 143 -0.61 17.77 18.85
#